data_AF-A0A4S2N4D7-F1
#
_entry.id   AF-A0A4S2N4D7-F1
#
_cell.length_a   1.000
_cell.length_b   1.000
_cell.length_c   1.000
_cell.angle_alpha   90.00
_cell.angle_beta   90.00
_cell.angle_gamma   90.00
#
_symmetry.space_group_name_H-M   'P 1'
#
loop_
_entity.id
_entity.type
_entity.pdbx_description
1 polymer ?
#
loop_
_entity_poly.entity_id
_entity_poly.type
_entity_poly.pdbx_seq_one_letter_code
_entity_poly.pdbx_strand_id
1 'polypeptide(L)'
;MSSPVTTAVTSTYARLTTLLPPRLTKFFARFPPGTCNSAYTNPFKPTYNPATQKWRDPVYSLRRQAELCKMAKKWGVEELLPESRKRSDIREQLRAQRQERLKNLEVKGKREERLVKARVELRKKAMADMPKLILEWKRRGHGRGWKHWPSGKAQF
;
A
#
# COMPACT_ATOMS: atom_id res chain seq x y z
N MET A 1 -12.34 -1.68 54.02
CA MET A 1 -11.08 -2.29 54.48
C MET A 1 -10.36 -2.84 53.26
N SER A 2 -9.26 -2.21 52.85
CA SER A 2 -8.49 -2.63 51.66
C SER A 2 -7.59 -3.81 52.05
N SER A 3 -7.73 -4.94 51.33
CA SER A 3 -7.01 -6.18 51.63
C SER A 3 -5.49 -6.05 51.40
N PRO A 4 -4.64 -6.69 52.23
CA PRO A 4 -3.17 -6.56 52.18
C PRO A 4 -2.53 -7.13 50.89
N VAL A 5 -3.25 -7.95 50.13
CA VAL A 5 -2.77 -8.49 48.85
C VAL A 5 -2.64 -7.37 47.80
N THR A 6 -3.56 -6.41 47.79
CA THR A 6 -3.55 -5.30 46.82
C THR A 6 -2.35 -4.37 47.02
N THR A 7 -1.92 -4.13 48.26
CA THR A 7 -0.77 -3.25 48.55
C THR A 7 0.56 -3.89 48.13
N ALA A 8 0.75 -5.19 48.37
CA ALA A 8 1.94 -5.92 47.91
C ALA A 8 2.05 -5.94 46.37
N VAL A 9 0.94 -6.21 45.69
CA VAL A 9 0.84 -6.20 44.23
C VAL A 9 1.11 -4.80 43.64
N THR A 10 0.63 -3.75 44.30
CA THR A 10 0.91 -2.36 43.87
C THR A 10 2.41 -2.05 43.89
N SER A 11 3.11 -2.51 44.93
CA SER A 11 4.56 -2.32 45.09
C SER A 11 5.38 -3.07 44.03
N THR A 12 4.98 -4.29 43.66
CA THR A 12 5.67 -5.04 42.59
C THR A 12 5.49 -4.39 41.23
N TYR A 13 4.28 -3.93 40.88
CA TYR A 13 4.07 -3.19 39.62
C TYR A 13 4.88 -1.90 39.56
N ALA A 14 4.96 -1.14 40.66
CA ALA A 14 5.81 0.04 40.72
C ALA A 14 7.27 -0.30 40.40
N ARG A 15 7.81 -1.41 40.95
CA ARG A 15 9.16 -1.90 40.61
C ARG A 15 9.29 -2.34 39.16
N LEU A 16 8.28 -2.98 38.57
CA LEU A 16 8.33 -3.36 37.16
C LEU A 16 8.37 -2.11 36.27
N THR A 17 7.65 -1.04 36.65
CA THR A 17 7.63 0.19 35.85
C THR A 17 9.01 0.87 35.74
N THR A 18 9.87 0.72 36.76
CA THR A 18 11.22 1.29 36.74
C THR A 18 12.19 0.50 35.85
N LEU A 19 11.86 -0.74 35.48
CA LEU A 19 12.65 -1.56 34.56
C LEU A 19 12.44 -1.18 33.08
N LEU A 20 11.41 -0.38 32.77
CA LEU A 20 11.15 0.02 31.38
C LEU A 20 12.27 0.92 30.83
N PRO A 21 12.53 0.87 29.51
CA PRO A 21 13.46 1.77 28.86
C PRO A 21 13.09 3.23 29.12
N PRO A 22 14.07 4.12 29.41
CA PRO A 22 13.80 5.50 29.80
C PRO A 22 13.04 6.30 28.72
N ARG A 23 13.17 5.89 27.44
CA ARG A 23 12.38 6.48 26.33
C ARG A 23 10.89 6.19 26.45
N LEU A 24 10.51 4.98 26.86
CA LEU A 24 9.11 4.63 27.09
C LEU A 24 8.59 5.30 28.36
N THR A 25 9.37 5.31 29.44
CA THR A 25 8.99 5.98 30.68
C THR A 25 8.73 7.48 30.47
N LYS A 26 9.61 8.17 29.75
CA LYS A 26 9.41 9.58 29.38
C LYS A 26 8.19 9.80 28.48
N PHE A 27 7.91 8.87 27.57
CA PHE A 27 6.72 8.95 26.73
C PHE A 27 5.45 8.87 27.59
N PHE A 28 5.34 7.86 28.45
CA PHE A 28 4.16 7.68 29.31
C PHE A 28 4.00 8.79 30.35
N ALA A 29 5.11 9.37 30.84
CA ALA A 29 5.04 10.54 31.72
C ALA A 29 4.41 11.76 31.03
N ARG A 30 4.64 11.93 29.72
CA ARG A 30 4.08 13.05 28.94
C ARG A 30 2.70 12.74 28.35
N PHE A 31 2.46 11.48 28.00
CA PHE A 31 1.24 10.98 27.37
C PHE A 31 0.75 9.75 28.15
N PRO A 32 0.03 9.94 29.27
CA PRO A 32 -0.47 8.83 30.05
C PRO A 32 -1.50 8.02 29.24
N PRO A 33 -1.55 6.68 29.42
CA PRO A 33 -2.45 5.82 28.68
C PRO A 33 -3.92 6.23 28.91
N GLY A 34 -4.75 6.14 27.87
CA GLY A 34 -6.16 6.53 27.92
C GLY A 34 -6.45 8.00 27.56
N THR A 35 -5.47 8.90 27.69
CA THR A 35 -5.68 10.34 27.38
C THR A 35 -5.51 10.68 25.90
N CYS A 36 -4.74 9.88 25.16
CA CYS A 36 -4.23 10.21 23.82
C CYS A 36 -4.93 9.44 22.68
N ASN A 37 -6.16 8.96 22.89
CA ASN A 37 -6.88 8.15 21.92
C ASN A 37 -7.65 8.95 20.86
N SER A 38 -7.93 10.25 21.10
CA SER A 38 -8.63 11.10 20.13
C SER A 38 -7.71 11.52 18.97
N ALA A 39 -8.28 11.86 17.81
CA ALA A 39 -7.50 12.32 16.66
C ALA A 39 -6.69 13.61 16.92
N TYR A 40 -7.19 14.49 17.79
CA TYR A 40 -6.55 15.76 18.13
C TYR A 40 -5.51 15.64 19.25
N THR A 41 -5.68 14.70 20.18
CA THR A 41 -4.77 14.50 21.32
C THR A 41 -3.67 13.49 21.00
N ASN A 42 -3.87 12.61 20.01
CA ASN A 42 -2.92 11.56 19.67
C ASN A 42 -1.59 12.14 19.12
N PRO A 43 -0.45 11.93 19.80
CA PRO A 43 0.84 12.50 19.39
C PRO A 43 1.44 11.83 18.15
N PHE A 44 0.84 10.75 17.66
CA PHE A 44 1.23 9.99 16.46
C PHE A 44 0.47 10.39 15.20
N LYS A 45 -0.66 11.12 15.33
CA LYS A 45 -1.46 11.58 14.19
C LYS A 45 -1.14 13.06 13.91
N PRO A 46 -1.16 13.48 12.63
CA PRO A 46 -1.09 14.90 12.30
C PRO A 46 -2.36 15.61 12.77
N THR A 47 -2.23 16.87 13.18
CA THR A 47 -3.36 17.67 13.68
C THR A 47 -3.64 18.84 12.75
N TYR A 48 -4.92 19.13 12.52
CA TYR A 48 -5.32 20.27 11.70
C TYR A 48 -5.44 21.52 12.56
N ASN A 49 -4.85 22.63 12.12
CA ASN A 49 -5.02 23.93 12.77
C ASN A 49 -6.15 24.71 12.07
N PRO A 50 -7.32 24.90 12.70
CA PRO A 50 -8.46 25.57 12.06
C PRO A 50 -8.20 27.04 11.76
N ALA A 51 -7.40 27.74 12.58
CA ALA A 51 -7.10 29.16 12.39
C ALA A 51 -6.21 29.42 11.17
N THR A 52 -5.21 28.55 10.94
CA THR A 52 -4.25 28.71 9.83
C THR A 52 -4.57 27.84 8.62
N GLN A 53 -5.58 26.98 8.73
CA GLN A 53 -5.98 25.97 7.73
C GLN A 53 -4.84 25.05 7.25
N LYS A 54 -3.83 24.82 8.11
CA LYS A 54 -2.66 24.01 7.80
C LYS A 54 -2.61 22.79 8.70
N TRP A 55 -2.18 21.67 8.13
CA TRP A 55 -1.86 20.47 8.89
C TRP A 55 -0.50 20.62 9.57
N ARG A 56 -0.44 20.24 10.85
CA ARG A 56 0.80 20.11 11.60
C ARG A 56 1.25 18.66 11.58
N ASP A 57 2.56 18.48 11.44
CA ASP A 57 3.18 17.16 11.54
C ASP A 57 2.93 16.55 12.93
N PRO A 58 2.87 15.21 13.03
CA PRO A 58 2.74 14.54 14.31
C PRO A 58 3.95 14.83 15.21
N VAL A 59 3.70 14.98 16.51
CA VAL A 59 4.75 15.23 17.52
C VAL A 59 5.86 14.19 17.42
N TYR A 60 5.50 12.93 17.17
CA TYR A 60 6.45 11.87 16.82
C TYR A 60 6.33 11.49 15.34
N SER A 61 7.41 11.62 14.60
CA SER A 61 7.56 11.13 13.22
C SER A 61 7.36 9.61 13.12
N LEU A 62 6.97 9.08 11.95
CA LEU A 62 6.75 7.65 11.72
C LEU A 62 7.94 6.74 12.12
N ARG A 63 9.19 7.21 11.99
CA ARG A 63 10.38 6.47 12.48
C ARG A 63 10.36 6.33 14.01
N ARG A 64 10.22 7.44 14.72
CA ARG A 64 10.12 7.48 16.19
C ARG A 64 8.93 6.69 16.71
N GLN A 65 7.79 6.73 16.02
CA GLN A 65 6.63 5.88 16.33
C GLN A 65 7.01 4.41 16.24
N ALA A 66 7.68 3.97 15.17
CA ALA A 66 8.11 2.58 15.00
C ALA A 66 9.12 2.16 16.08
N GLU A 67 10.04 3.03 16.49
CA GLU A 67 10.94 2.76 17.61
C GLU A 67 10.18 2.55 18.93
N LEU A 68 9.22 3.42 19.23
CA LEU A 68 8.36 3.29 20.42
C LEU A 68 7.54 2.00 20.37
N CYS A 69 6.85 1.70 19.25
CA CYS A 69 6.09 0.46 19.10
C CYS A 69 6.98 -0.78 19.20
N LYS A 70 8.19 -0.76 18.62
CA LYS A 70 9.15 -1.89 18.70
C LYS A 70 9.63 -2.11 20.13
N MET A 71 9.95 -1.04 20.86
CA MET A 71 10.29 -1.15 22.28
C MET A 71 9.10 -1.65 23.09
N ALA A 72 7.93 -1.04 22.93
CA ALA A 72 6.73 -1.41 23.68
C ALA A 72 6.32 -2.86 23.45
N LYS A 73 6.42 -3.36 22.21
CA LYS A 73 6.22 -4.76 21.87
C LYS A 73 7.19 -5.69 22.61
N LYS A 74 8.48 -5.33 22.68
CA LYS A 74 9.49 -6.12 23.40
C LYS A 74 9.19 -6.22 24.89
N TRP A 75 8.62 -5.16 25.48
CA TRP A 75 8.30 -5.08 26.91
C TRP A 75 6.83 -5.39 27.23
N GLY A 76 6.03 -5.84 26.26
CA GLY A 76 4.62 -6.20 26.46
C GLY A 76 3.66 -5.04 26.75
N VAL A 77 4.07 -3.79 26.52
CA VAL A 77 3.27 -2.57 26.81
C VAL A 77 2.76 -1.87 25.55
N GLU A 78 2.62 -2.60 24.44
CA GLU A 78 2.19 -2.05 23.16
C GLU A 78 0.74 -1.54 23.18
N GLU A 79 -0.13 -2.18 23.96
CA GLU A 79 -1.55 -1.80 24.08
C GLU A 79 -1.76 -0.44 24.75
N LEU A 80 -0.84 -0.04 25.64
CA LEU A 80 -0.87 1.22 26.35
C LEU A 80 -0.49 2.42 25.46
N LEU A 81 0.11 2.16 24.30
CA LEU A 81 0.43 3.21 23.33
C LEU A 81 -0.82 3.64 22.56
N PRO A 82 -0.94 4.95 22.23
CA PRO A 82 -2.00 5.41 21.35
C PRO A 82 -1.92 4.74 19.97
N GLU A 83 -3.06 4.69 19.29
CA GLU A 83 -3.15 4.08 17.96
C GLU A 83 -2.13 4.66 16.99
N SER A 84 -1.37 3.77 16.34
CA SER A 84 -0.42 4.13 15.29
C SER A 84 -0.45 3.11 14.16
N ARG A 85 -0.22 3.57 12.92
CA ARG A 85 0.02 2.70 11.75
C ARG A 85 1.20 1.74 11.94
N LYS A 86 2.07 1.99 12.93
CA LYS A 86 3.25 1.16 13.24
C LYS A 86 2.99 0.11 14.32
N ARG A 87 1.84 0.15 14.99
CA ARG A 87 1.41 -0.86 15.96
C ARG A 87 1.22 -2.22 15.27
N SER A 88 1.53 -3.30 15.97
CA SER A 88 1.64 -4.65 15.38
C SER A 88 0.31 -5.19 14.86
N ASP A 89 -0.75 -5.07 15.66
CA ASP A 89 -2.14 -5.39 15.34
C ASP A 89 -2.64 -4.66 14.07
N ILE A 90 -2.51 -3.34 14.03
CA ILE A 90 -2.92 -2.50 12.90
C ILE A 90 -2.12 -2.88 11.65
N ARG A 91 -0.83 -3.16 11.80
CA ARG A 91 0.02 -3.56 10.67
C ARG A 91 -0.37 -4.92 10.10
N GLU A 92 -0.82 -5.84 10.94
CA GLU A 92 -1.32 -7.16 10.51
C GLU A 92 -2.67 -7.03 9.80
N GLN A 93 -3.60 -6.24 10.34
CA GLN A 93 -4.87 -5.92 9.69
C GLN A 93 -4.65 -5.27 8.31
N LEU A 94 -3.78 -4.27 8.22
CA LEU A 94 -3.45 -3.61 6.96
C LEU A 94 -2.77 -4.56 5.96
N ARG A 95 -1.99 -5.54 6.45
CA ARG A 95 -1.39 -6.56 5.58
C ARG A 95 -2.46 -7.48 5.01
N ALA A 96 -3.40 -7.94 5.82
CA ALA A 96 -4.53 -8.75 5.39
C ALA A 96 -5.38 -8.01 4.34
N GLN A 97 -5.77 -6.76 4.63
CA GLN A 97 -6.52 -5.91 3.69
C GLN A 97 -5.75 -5.68 2.37
N ARG A 98 -4.43 -5.48 2.45
CA ARG A 98 -3.59 -5.34 1.25
C ARG A 98 -3.57 -6.63 0.44
N GLN A 99 -3.42 -7.78 1.09
CA GLN A 99 -3.43 -9.08 0.41
C GLN A 99 -4.76 -9.31 -0.31
N GLU A 100 -5.88 -8.99 0.34
CA GLU A 100 -7.21 -9.06 -0.27
C GLU A 100 -7.35 -8.13 -1.49
N ARG A 101 -6.89 -6.87 -1.37
CA ARG A 101 -6.89 -5.93 -2.50
C ARG A 101 -6.07 -6.45 -3.68
N LEU A 102 -4.90 -7.04 -3.41
CA LEU A 102 -4.00 -7.55 -4.45
C LEU A 102 -4.55 -8.80 -5.16
N LYS A 103 -5.42 -9.60 -4.52
CA LYS A 103 -6.00 -10.80 -5.13
C LYS A 103 -6.81 -10.50 -6.40
N ASN A 104 -7.48 -9.35 -6.44
CA ASN A 104 -8.40 -9.00 -7.53
C ASN A 104 -7.78 -8.07 -8.58
N LEU A 105 -6.45 -7.87 -8.57
CA LEU A 105 -5.78 -7.01 -9.54
C LEU A 105 -5.35 -7.83 -10.76
N GLU A 106 -5.88 -7.46 -11.91
CA GLU A 106 -5.46 -8.01 -13.19
C GLU A 106 -4.19 -7.33 -13.71
N VAL A 107 -3.29 -8.13 -14.29
CA VAL A 107 -2.07 -7.63 -14.90
C VAL A 107 -2.38 -7.11 -16.31
N LYS A 108 -2.00 -5.87 -16.60
CA LYS A 108 -2.22 -5.22 -17.90
C LYS A 108 -1.59 -5.95 -19.10
N GLY A 109 -0.47 -6.66 -18.89
CA GLY A 109 0.33 -7.28 -19.95
C GLY A 109 1.11 -6.28 -20.81
N LYS A 110 2.10 -6.78 -21.57
CA LYS A 110 2.89 -5.96 -22.50
C LYS A 110 2.03 -5.51 -23.69
N ARG A 111 2.49 -4.49 -24.42
CA ARG A 111 1.78 -4.02 -25.64
C ARG A 111 1.66 -5.15 -26.67
N GLU A 112 2.69 -5.96 -26.84
CA GLU A 112 2.72 -7.04 -27.82
C GLU A 112 1.76 -8.16 -27.47
N GLU A 113 1.76 -8.61 -26.22
CA GLU A 113 0.83 -9.64 -25.68
C GLU A 113 -0.63 -9.28 -25.95
N ARG A 114 -0.99 -8.01 -25.72
CA ARG A 114 -2.35 -7.49 -25.98
C ARG A 114 -2.70 -7.49 -27.47
N LEU A 115 -1.74 -7.28 -28.36
CA LEU A 115 -1.94 -7.21 -29.81
C LEU A 115 -1.77 -8.57 -30.52
N VAL A 116 -1.31 -9.63 -29.85
CA VAL A 116 -1.04 -10.94 -30.49
C VAL A 116 -2.25 -11.46 -31.25
N LYS A 117 -3.43 -11.45 -30.61
CA LYS A 117 -4.67 -11.95 -31.21
C LYS A 117 -5.03 -11.19 -32.49
N ALA A 118 -5.07 -9.86 -32.41
CA ALA A 118 -5.34 -8.98 -33.55
C ALA A 118 -4.33 -9.18 -34.70
N ARG A 119 -3.03 -9.30 -34.38
CA ARG A 119 -1.99 -9.56 -35.39
C ARG A 119 -2.16 -10.93 -36.05
N VAL A 120 -2.51 -11.97 -35.30
CA VAL A 120 -2.73 -13.32 -35.83
C VAL A 120 -3.95 -13.36 -36.74
N GLU A 121 -5.05 -12.71 -36.36
CA GLU A 121 -6.26 -12.60 -37.17
C GLU A 121 -6.00 -11.85 -38.48
N LEU A 122 -5.27 -10.74 -38.43
CA LEU A 122 -4.86 -9.99 -39.61
C LEU A 122 -4.05 -10.86 -40.58
N ARG A 123 -3.09 -11.63 -40.07
CA ARG A 123 -2.28 -12.57 -40.88
C ARG A 123 -3.15 -13.67 -41.51
N LYS A 124 -4.07 -14.26 -40.75
CA LYS A 124 -4.99 -15.29 -41.26
C LYS A 124 -5.85 -14.76 -42.41
N LYS A 125 -6.42 -13.56 -42.24
CA LYS A 125 -7.21 -12.90 -43.28
C LYS A 125 -6.36 -12.61 -44.53
N ALA A 126 -5.16 -12.06 -44.34
CA ALA A 126 -4.25 -11.78 -45.46
C ALA A 126 -3.90 -13.06 -46.25
N MET A 127 -3.66 -14.19 -45.57
CA MET A 127 -3.39 -15.47 -46.24
C MET A 127 -4.62 -16.01 -46.99
N ALA A 128 -5.83 -15.84 -46.44
CA ALA A 128 -7.06 -16.24 -47.12
C ALA A 128 -7.34 -15.39 -48.38
N ASP A 129 -7.07 -14.09 -48.32
CA ASP A 129 -7.27 -13.17 -49.44
C ASP A 129 -6.14 -13.24 -50.49
N MET A 130 -4.99 -13.82 -50.13
CA MET A 130 -3.78 -13.87 -50.96
C MET A 130 -3.98 -14.50 -52.35
N PRO A 131 -4.66 -15.65 -52.52
CA PRO A 131 -4.87 -16.24 -53.85
C PRO A 131 -5.64 -15.32 -54.79
N LYS A 132 -6.69 -14.66 -54.29
CA LYS A 132 -7.50 -13.70 -55.06
C LYS A 132 -6.64 -12.51 -55.51
N LEU A 133 -5.83 -11.97 -54.60
CA LEU A 133 -4.93 -10.86 -54.89
C LEU A 133 -3.89 -11.23 -55.96
N ILE A 134 -3.32 -12.45 -55.90
CA ILE A 134 -2.37 -12.94 -56.91
C ILE A 134 -3.03 -13.06 -58.29
N LEU A 135 -4.25 -13.62 -58.36
CA LEU A 135 -5.00 -13.74 -59.62
C LEU A 135 -5.27 -12.36 -60.24
N GLU A 136 -5.71 -11.39 -59.44
CA GLU A 136 -5.98 -10.03 -59.89
C GLU A 136 -4.70 -9.32 -60.38
N TRP A 137 -3.59 -9.49 -59.65
CA TRP A 137 -2.30 -8.92 -60.01
C TRP A 137 -1.76 -9.49 -61.33
N LYS A 138 -1.86 -10.81 -61.52
CA LYS A 138 -1.50 -11.47 -62.79
C LYS A 138 -2.40 -11.00 -63.94
N ARG A 139 -3.72 -10.96 -63.73
CA ARG A 139 -4.70 -10.52 -64.74
C ARG A 139 -4.45 -9.08 -65.20
N ARG A 140 -4.04 -8.19 -64.31
CA ARG A 140 -3.70 -6.79 -64.63
C ARG A 140 -2.31 -6.59 -65.26
N GLY A 141 -1.53 -7.66 -65.44
CA GLY A 141 -0.25 -7.60 -66.15
C GLY A 141 0.94 -7.21 -65.27
N HIS A 142 1.10 -7.85 -64.11
CA HIS A 142 2.31 -7.78 -63.27
C HIS A 142 2.71 -6.35 -62.87
N GLY A 143 1.73 -5.52 -62.50
CA GLY A 143 1.98 -4.20 -61.92
C GLY A 143 1.76 -2.99 -62.84
N ARG A 144 1.64 -3.16 -64.18
CA ARG A 144 1.45 -2.02 -65.10
C ARG A 144 0.20 -1.17 -64.81
N GLY A 145 -0.88 -1.80 -64.34
CA GLY A 145 -2.13 -1.12 -63.95
C GLY A 145 -2.42 -1.16 -62.45
N TRP A 146 -1.45 -1.52 -61.60
CA TRP A 146 -1.67 -1.70 -60.17
C TRP A 146 -1.58 -0.38 -59.41
N LYS A 147 -2.68 0.02 -58.74
CA LYS A 147 -2.76 1.25 -57.95
C LYS A 147 -2.75 1.01 -56.43
N HIS A 148 -2.95 -0.24 -55.99
CA HIS A 148 -3.09 -0.60 -54.57
C HIS A 148 -1.74 -0.99 -53.95
N TRP A 149 -0.79 -0.08 -53.93
CA TRP A 149 0.52 -0.31 -53.31
C TRP A 149 0.42 -0.27 -51.78
N PRO A 150 1.13 -1.15 -51.06
CA PRO A 150 1.15 -1.10 -49.60
C PRO A 150 1.73 0.23 -49.11
N SER A 151 1.02 0.92 -48.23
CA SER A 151 1.63 2.01 -47.47
C SER A 151 2.43 1.41 -46.32
N GLY A 152 3.66 1.86 -46.07
CA GLY A 152 4.52 1.38 -44.97
C GLY A 152 3.95 1.62 -43.54
N LYS A 153 2.74 2.17 -43.42
CA LYS A 153 2.01 2.29 -42.17
C LYS A 153 1.32 0.98 -41.87
N ALA A 154 1.73 0.33 -40.80
CA ALA A 154 1.06 -0.87 -40.36
C ALA A 154 -0.31 -0.51 -39.75
N GLN A 155 -1.37 -1.13 -40.24
CA GLN A 155 -2.73 -0.98 -39.71
C GLN A 155 -2.87 -1.93 -38.51
N PHE A 156 -2.53 -1.45 -37.30
CA PHE A 156 -2.76 -2.16 -36.03
C PHE A 156 -3.43 -1.23 -35.02
#